data_AF-A0A961IIE8-F1
#
_entry.id   AF-A0A961IIE8-F1
#
_cell.length_a   1.000
_cell.length_b   1.000
_cell.length_c   1.000
_cell.angle_alpha   90.00
_cell.angle_beta   90.00
_cell.angle_gamma   90.00
#
_symmetry.space_group_name_H-M   'P 1'
#
loop_
_entity.id
_entity.type
_entity.pdbx_description
1 polymer ?
#
loop_
_entity_poly.entity_id
_entity_poly.type
_entity_poly.pdbx_seq_one_letter_code
_entity_poly.pdbx_strand_id
1 'polypeptide(L)'
;PRGEKKEHDMILSGRGLERAAGTYKLNIFETLGRDVGDSVIPVTIKIKTQMCNTETNICYRPVEMSKTLSFKVDQPRERFAPVSHRGGVNWITSFDEAKNKARQSGQNIFVVITAPEWCGYCVQLERNVFSKNSVHSTLNTKFIPLRILDSNADKNKFNFSGYPTMIVMNAGGSEFTRSIGRNESAFLNALKPYEKEAGGNNDNTTDTGGGGTYTYTQTIEGKFIHNGNGRWEMETPYGENEECEEIKRSDRYIILRSRSNGTYYAVPSENGKAYVYVDGKWEEHSTVSVQR
;
A
#
# COMPACT_ATOMS: atom_id res chain seq x y z
N PRO A 1 5.25 21.57 15.16
CA PRO A 1 5.96 20.79 14.12
C PRO A 1 4.92 20.28 13.12
N ARG A 2 5.17 20.41 11.82
CA ARG A 2 4.40 19.69 10.80
C ARG A 2 5.14 18.38 10.54
N GLY A 3 4.41 17.27 10.58
CA GLY A 3 4.93 15.94 10.33
C GLY A 3 4.35 15.43 9.02
N GLU A 4 5.20 15.00 8.10
CA GLU A 4 4.79 14.29 6.89
C GLU A 4 5.23 12.83 7.02
N LYS A 5 4.30 11.90 6.81
CA LYS A 5 4.58 10.46 6.82
C LYS A 5 4.94 10.03 5.40
N LYS A 6 6.12 9.45 5.20
CA LYS A 6 6.55 8.86 3.94
C LYS A 6 6.89 7.39 4.16
N GLU A 7 6.02 6.48 3.71
CA GLU A 7 6.15 5.03 3.88
C GLU A 7 6.50 4.57 5.32
N HIS A 8 7.80 4.43 5.61
CA HIS A 8 8.40 3.98 6.86
C HIS A 8 8.98 5.12 7.72
N ASP A 9 9.11 6.31 7.14
CA ASP A 9 9.75 7.48 7.73
C ASP A 9 8.70 8.52 8.14
N MET A 10 9.02 9.24 9.21
CA MET A 10 8.25 10.40 9.66
C MET A 10 9.17 11.61 9.64
N ILE A 11 8.92 12.52 8.70
CA ILE A 11 9.70 13.74 8.53
C ILE A 11 9.10 14.81 9.43
N LEU A 12 9.91 15.34 10.33
CA LEU A 12 9.48 16.27 11.36
C LEU A 12 10.18 17.61 11.17
N SER A 13 9.44 18.63 10.76
CA SER A 13 10.01 19.96 10.51
C SER A 13 9.92 20.85 11.75
N GLY A 14 11.07 21.38 12.18
CA GLY A 14 11.17 22.39 13.24
C GLY A 14 10.62 23.75 12.80
N ARG A 15 10.34 24.66 13.76
CA ARG A 15 9.82 26.02 13.49
C ARG A 15 10.93 27.09 13.54
N GLY A 16 12.07 26.82 12.92
CA GLY A 16 13.21 27.75 12.84
C GLY A 16 14.15 27.75 14.05
N LEU A 17 15.21 28.57 13.95
CA LEU A 17 16.36 28.65 14.88
C LEU A 17 15.99 28.88 16.35
N GLU A 18 14.85 29.53 16.64
CA GLU A 18 14.45 29.87 18.01
C GLU A 18 13.52 28.85 18.69
N ARG A 19 13.18 27.75 18.00
CA ARG A 19 12.36 26.65 18.57
C ARG A 19 13.08 25.32 18.39
N ALA A 20 14.32 25.28 18.87
CA ALA A 20 15.22 24.13 18.79
C ALA A 20 14.79 22.91 19.64
N ALA A 21 13.79 23.08 20.51
CA ALA A 21 13.22 22.00 21.32
C ALA A 21 11.77 21.72 20.92
N GLY A 22 11.46 20.44 20.71
CA GLY A 22 10.11 19.97 20.42
C GLY A 22 9.91 18.57 20.99
N THR A 23 8.70 18.30 21.48
CA THR A 23 8.30 16.94 21.86
C THR A 23 7.53 16.32 20.70
N TYR A 24 7.89 15.08 20.36
CA TYR A 24 7.17 14.29 19.37
C TYR A 24 6.50 13.11 20.07
N LYS A 25 5.22 12.92 19.82
CA LYS A 25 4.47 11.77 20.29
C LYS A 25 4.53 10.68 19.22
N LEU A 26 5.16 9.56 19.56
CA LEU A 26 5.18 8.36 18.73
C LEU A 26 4.13 7.39 19.28
N ASN A 27 3.23 6.93 18.41
CA ASN A 27 2.35 5.81 18.74
C ASN A 27 2.97 4.55 18.13
N ILE A 28 3.35 3.61 18.98
CA ILE A 28 3.93 2.32 18.57
C ILE A 28 2.82 1.29 18.70
N PHE A 29 2.55 0.59 17.61
CA PHE A 29 1.52 -0.44 17.55
C PHE A 29 2.20 -1.80 17.40
N GLU A 30 1.79 -2.75 18.23
CA GLU A 30 2.24 -4.14 18.13
C GLU A 30 1.41 -4.83 17.04
N THR A 31 2.08 -5.40 16.03
CA THR A 31 1.43 -5.89 14.81
C THR A 31 1.28 -7.40 14.75
N LEU A 32 1.89 -8.15 15.68
CA LEU A 32 1.88 -9.63 15.68
C LEU A 32 0.89 -10.22 16.68
N GLY A 33 0.30 -9.40 17.55
CA GLY A 33 -0.47 -9.83 18.70
C GLY A 33 0.36 -10.73 19.59
N ARG A 34 1.41 -10.21 20.23
CA ARG A 34 2.15 -11.04 21.21
C ARG A 34 1.31 -11.29 22.47
N ASP A 35 1.49 -12.47 23.07
CA ASP A 35 0.88 -12.80 24.36
C ASP A 35 1.62 -12.13 25.51
N VAL A 36 0.92 -12.02 26.64
CA VAL A 36 1.52 -11.56 27.90
C VAL A 36 2.68 -12.48 28.24
N GLY A 37 3.82 -11.89 28.60
CA GLY A 37 4.99 -12.65 29.02
C GLY A 37 6.09 -11.75 29.55
N ASP A 38 7.12 -12.38 30.09
CA ASP A 38 8.27 -11.69 30.68
C ASP A 38 9.31 -11.23 29.66
N SER A 39 9.14 -11.63 28.41
CA SER A 39 10.01 -11.24 27.30
C SER A 39 9.98 -9.73 27.07
N VAL A 40 11.15 -9.12 27.14
CA VAL A 40 11.37 -7.72 26.76
C VAL A 40 11.67 -7.65 25.27
N ILE A 41 10.89 -6.85 24.56
CA ILE A 41 10.99 -6.67 23.11
C ILE A 41 11.77 -5.38 22.84
N PRO A 42 13.01 -5.46 22.32
CA PRO A 42 13.74 -4.28 21.89
C PRO A 42 13.23 -3.80 20.53
N VAL A 43 12.91 -2.51 20.44
CA VAL A 43 12.58 -1.82 19.19
C VAL A 43 13.55 -0.67 19.03
N THR A 44 14.43 -0.76 18.04
CA THR A 44 15.41 0.29 17.74
C THR A 44 14.82 1.29 16.78
N ILE A 45 14.66 2.53 17.24
CA ILE A 45 14.27 3.67 16.42
C ILE A 45 15.54 4.34 15.91
N LYS A 46 15.67 4.42 14.59
CA LYS A 46 16.68 5.25 13.92
C LYS A 46 16.06 6.62 13.65
N ILE A 47 16.71 7.66 14.14
CA ILE A 47 16.30 9.04 13.97
C ILE A 47 17.36 9.72 13.13
N LYS A 48 16.95 10.22 11.95
CA LYS A 48 17.80 11.03 11.10
C LYS A 48 17.34 12.48 11.21
N THR A 49 18.26 13.37 11.55
CA THR A 49 17.99 14.80 11.65
C THR A 49 18.82 15.54 10.63
N GLN A 50 18.19 16.43 9.86
CA GLN A 50 18.86 17.28 8.89
C GLN A 50 18.45 18.73 9.13
N MET A 51 19.44 19.61 9.20
CA MET A 51 19.22 21.04 9.27
C MET A 51 19.30 21.62 7.86
N CYS A 52 18.27 22.35 7.45
CA CYS A 52 18.20 23.02 6.16
C CYS A 52 17.87 24.50 6.34
N ASN A 53 18.58 25.35 5.62
CA ASN A 53 18.21 26.74 5.43
C ASN A 53 17.25 26.82 4.22
N THR A 54 16.02 27.26 4.46
CA THR A 54 14.96 27.33 3.46
C THR A 54 15.08 28.55 2.53
N GLU A 55 15.82 29.59 2.93
CA GLU A 55 16.05 30.77 2.10
C GLU A 55 17.14 30.50 1.06
N THR A 56 18.20 29.79 1.47
CA THR A 56 19.34 29.49 0.60
C THR A 56 19.29 28.10 -0.04
N ASN A 57 18.32 27.27 0.33
CA ASN A 57 18.24 25.84 -0.04
C ASN A 57 19.49 25.01 0.32
N ILE A 58 20.26 25.44 1.31
CA ILE A 58 21.45 24.72 1.78
C ILE A 58 21.05 23.81 2.94
N CYS A 59 21.32 22.51 2.81
CA CYS A 59 21.16 21.54 3.88
C CYS A 59 22.50 21.01 4.37
N TYR A 60 22.66 20.92 5.69
CA TYR A 60 23.78 20.24 6.30
C TYR A 60 23.65 18.72 6.14
N ARG A 61 24.78 18.02 6.31
CA ARG A 61 24.79 16.55 6.31
C ARG A 61 23.88 16.03 7.42
N PRO A 62 22.99 15.06 7.14
CA PRO A 62 22.16 14.48 8.18
C PRO A 62 23.00 13.83 9.28
N VAL A 63 22.55 13.98 10.52
CA VAL A 63 23.06 13.24 11.67
C VAL A 63 22.08 12.11 11.98
N GLU A 64 22.62 10.92 12.20
CA GLU A 64 21.83 9.75 12.60
C GLU A 64 22.08 9.43 14.06
N MET A 65 21.01 9.16 14.80
CA MET A 65 21.06 8.62 16.14
C MET A 65 20.11 7.42 16.26
N SER A 66 20.46 6.46 17.09
CA SER A 66 19.61 5.30 17.37
C SER A 66 19.22 5.29 18.83
N LYS A 67 17.95 4.96 19.11
CA LYS A 67 17.47 4.71 20.46
C LYS A 67 16.69 3.40 20.47
N THR A 68 17.13 2.47 21.31
CA THR A 68 16.37 1.25 21.58
C THR A 68 15.37 1.50 22.68
N LEU A 69 14.10 1.31 22.35
CA LEU A 69 13.00 1.25 23.32
C LEU A 69 12.75 -0.22 23.67
N SER A 70 12.43 -0.48 24.93
CA SER A 70 12.16 -1.83 25.42
C SER A 70 10.70 -1.91 25.84
N PHE A 71 9.95 -2.82 25.21
CA PHE A 71 8.53 -3.01 25.47
C PHE A 71 8.29 -4.36 26.15
N LYS A 72 7.38 -4.37 27.11
CA LYS A 72 6.82 -5.60 27.69
C LYS A 72 5.33 -5.59 27.43
N VAL A 73 4.78 -6.71 27.00
CA VAL A 73 3.33 -6.89 26.94
C VAL A 73 2.86 -7.29 28.33
N ASP A 74 2.22 -6.36 29.02
CA ASP A 74 1.83 -6.47 30.43
C ASP A 74 0.34 -6.81 30.61
N GLN A 75 -0.47 -6.66 29.56
CA GLN A 75 -1.90 -6.94 29.57
C GLN A 75 -2.31 -7.86 28.39
N PRO A 76 -3.34 -8.70 28.56
CA PRO A 76 -3.92 -9.47 27.48
C PRO A 76 -4.45 -8.56 26.38
N ARG A 77 -4.58 -9.10 25.16
CA ARG A 77 -5.16 -8.37 24.03
C ARG A 77 -6.61 -8.02 24.33
N GLU A 78 -6.94 -6.73 24.22
CA GLU A 78 -8.34 -6.31 24.21
C GLU A 78 -9.02 -6.85 22.96
N ARG A 79 -10.20 -7.44 23.14
CA ARG A 79 -11.00 -7.96 22.04
C ARG A 79 -12.05 -6.94 21.63
N PHE A 80 -12.13 -6.69 20.34
CA PHE A 80 -13.25 -5.99 19.73
C PHE A 80 -14.48 -6.89 19.73
N ALA A 81 -15.66 -6.26 19.76
CA ALA A 81 -16.89 -6.96 19.47
C ALA A 81 -16.79 -7.68 18.12
N PRO A 82 -17.39 -8.87 17.96
CA PRO A 82 -17.35 -9.59 16.70
C PRO A 82 -17.85 -8.68 15.58
N VAL A 83 -17.02 -8.47 14.56
CA VAL A 83 -17.47 -7.79 13.35
C VAL A 83 -18.55 -8.71 12.76
N SER A 84 -19.79 -8.23 12.60
CA SER A 84 -20.84 -9.03 11.97
C SER A 84 -20.47 -9.27 10.51
N HIS A 85 -20.14 -10.52 10.17
CA HIS A 85 -19.85 -10.93 8.80
C HIS A 85 -21.19 -11.18 8.12
N ARG A 86 -21.81 -10.15 7.54
CA ARG A 86 -22.90 -10.39 6.59
C ARG A 86 -22.28 -11.10 5.40
N GLY A 87 -22.67 -12.36 5.19
CA GLY A 87 -22.06 -13.26 4.21
C GLY A 87 -21.82 -12.58 2.86
N GLY A 88 -20.67 -12.85 2.26
CA GLY A 88 -20.21 -12.14 1.07
C GLY A 88 -19.11 -12.87 0.32
N VAL A 89 -17.96 -13.09 0.95
CA VAL A 89 -16.85 -13.85 0.35
C VAL A 89 -16.88 -15.30 0.84
N ASN A 90 -16.70 -16.24 -0.08
CA ASN A 90 -16.70 -17.69 0.17
C ASN A 90 -15.33 -18.17 0.66
N TRP A 91 -14.93 -17.73 1.86
CA TRP A 91 -13.61 -18.02 2.42
C TRP A 91 -13.35 -19.51 2.63
N ILE A 92 -12.22 -19.97 2.11
CA ILE A 92 -11.58 -21.23 2.50
C ILE A 92 -10.66 -20.94 3.69
N THR A 93 -10.48 -21.92 4.57
CA THR A 93 -9.61 -21.79 5.76
C THR A 93 -8.43 -22.77 5.77
N SER A 94 -8.35 -23.68 4.81
CA SER A 94 -7.24 -24.61 4.60
C SER A 94 -6.43 -24.23 3.37
N PHE A 95 -5.12 -24.05 3.53
CA PHE A 95 -4.23 -23.73 2.42
C PHE A 95 -4.13 -24.87 1.40
N ASP A 96 -4.16 -26.11 1.87
CA ASP A 96 -4.10 -27.27 0.97
C ASP A 96 -5.40 -27.43 0.18
N GLU A 97 -6.56 -27.15 0.79
CA GLU A 97 -7.83 -27.09 0.07
C GLU A 97 -7.83 -25.97 -0.98
N ALA A 98 -7.35 -24.77 -0.62
CA ALA A 98 -7.26 -23.64 -1.53
C ALA A 98 -6.37 -23.94 -2.74
N LYS A 99 -5.20 -24.55 -2.55
CA LYS A 99 -4.33 -25.00 -3.66
C LYS A 99 -5.02 -26.03 -4.55
N ASN A 100 -5.71 -27.00 -3.96
CA ASN A 100 -6.41 -28.02 -4.73
C ASN A 100 -7.52 -27.42 -5.59
N LYS A 101 -8.34 -26.52 -5.03
CA LYS A 101 -9.36 -25.78 -5.79
C LYS A 101 -8.76 -24.89 -6.87
N ALA A 102 -7.68 -24.18 -6.57
CA ALA A 102 -6.99 -23.33 -7.53
C ALA A 102 -6.45 -24.12 -8.73
N ARG A 103 -5.88 -25.30 -8.50
CA ARG A 103 -5.42 -26.19 -9.57
C ARG A 103 -6.57 -26.73 -10.41
N GLN A 104 -7.71 -27.05 -9.79
CA GLN A 104 -8.89 -27.56 -10.48
C GLN A 104 -9.58 -26.49 -11.33
N SER A 105 -9.69 -25.26 -10.82
CA SER A 105 -10.38 -24.17 -11.51
C SER A 105 -9.48 -23.36 -12.45
N GLY A 106 -8.15 -23.46 -12.30
CA GLY A 106 -7.16 -22.62 -12.98
C GLY A 106 -7.00 -21.22 -12.38
N GLN A 107 -7.71 -20.92 -11.29
CA GLN A 107 -7.73 -19.60 -10.68
C GLN A 107 -6.54 -19.36 -9.75
N ASN A 108 -6.18 -18.09 -9.55
CA ASN A 108 -5.18 -17.69 -8.57
C ASN A 108 -5.79 -17.68 -7.15
N ILE A 109 -4.93 -17.73 -6.13
CA ILE A 109 -5.34 -17.69 -4.73
C ILE A 109 -5.14 -16.27 -4.20
N PHE A 110 -6.19 -15.70 -3.62
CA PHE A 110 -6.08 -14.51 -2.77
C PHE A 110 -6.04 -14.96 -1.32
N VAL A 111 -4.98 -14.59 -0.59
CA VAL A 111 -4.82 -14.94 0.82
C VAL A 111 -4.92 -13.69 1.68
N VAL A 112 -5.68 -13.78 2.76
CA VAL A 112 -5.63 -12.82 3.85
C VAL A 112 -5.31 -13.52 5.17
N ILE A 113 -4.22 -13.10 5.80
CA ILE A 113 -3.84 -13.49 7.15
C ILE A 113 -4.30 -12.36 8.09
N THR A 114 -5.24 -12.64 8.98
CA THR A 114 -6.01 -11.62 9.71
C THR A 114 -6.38 -12.05 11.13
N ALA A 115 -6.70 -11.08 11.99
CA ALA A 115 -7.10 -11.30 13.37
C ALA A 115 -8.15 -10.26 13.83
N PRO A 116 -9.34 -10.20 13.20
CA PRO A 116 -10.30 -9.12 13.41
C PRO A 116 -10.85 -9.05 14.85
N GLU A 117 -10.61 -10.06 15.68
CA GLU A 117 -10.97 -10.02 17.10
C GLU A 117 -10.16 -9.00 17.91
N TRP A 118 -8.93 -8.67 17.52
CA TRP A 118 -8.07 -7.79 18.34
C TRP A 118 -7.17 -6.87 17.50
N CYS A 119 -7.05 -7.10 16.19
CA CYS A 119 -6.26 -6.27 15.29
C CYS A 119 -7.14 -5.15 14.69
N GLY A 120 -6.87 -3.90 15.08
CA GLY A 120 -7.68 -2.75 14.64
C GLY A 120 -7.65 -2.53 13.12
N TYR A 121 -6.49 -2.70 12.47
CA TYR A 121 -6.39 -2.62 11.01
C TYR A 121 -7.12 -3.76 10.29
N CYS A 122 -7.22 -4.92 10.94
CA CYS A 122 -7.99 -6.05 10.44
C CYS A 122 -9.49 -5.75 10.46
N VAL A 123 -9.98 -5.15 11.56
CA VAL A 123 -11.37 -4.66 11.65
C VAL A 123 -11.66 -3.61 10.58
N GLN A 124 -10.74 -2.69 10.32
CA GLN A 124 -10.89 -1.71 9.24
C GLN A 124 -10.98 -2.39 7.86
N LEU A 125 -10.16 -3.43 7.62
CA LEU A 125 -10.20 -4.18 6.37
C LEU A 125 -11.55 -4.88 6.17
N GLU A 126 -12.12 -5.50 7.21
CA GLU A 126 -13.47 -6.09 7.15
C GLU A 126 -14.53 -5.05 6.77
N ARG A 127 -14.46 -3.84 7.34
CA ARG A 127 -15.46 -2.77 7.13
C ARG A 127 -15.31 -2.02 5.81
N ASN A 128 -14.07 -1.83 5.34
CA ASN A 128 -13.79 -0.95 4.22
C ASN A 128 -13.61 -1.72 2.91
N VAL A 129 -13.30 -3.01 2.99
CA VAL A 129 -12.97 -3.85 1.83
C VAL A 129 -13.86 -5.09 1.79
N PHE A 130 -13.80 -5.96 2.79
CA PHE A 130 -14.51 -7.25 2.74
C PHE A 130 -16.02 -7.16 2.99
N SER A 131 -16.57 -5.97 3.27
CA SER A 131 -18.02 -5.74 3.30
C SER A 131 -18.58 -5.29 1.96
N LYS A 132 -17.75 -5.08 0.93
CA LYS A 132 -18.16 -4.49 -0.34
C LYS A 132 -18.59 -5.57 -1.34
N ASN A 133 -19.76 -5.40 -1.93
CA ASN A 133 -20.32 -6.36 -2.91
C ASN A 133 -19.42 -6.54 -4.15
N SER A 134 -18.75 -5.47 -4.58
CA SER A 134 -17.75 -5.49 -5.66
C SER A 134 -16.61 -6.47 -5.33
N VAL A 135 -16.06 -6.37 -4.11
CA VAL A 135 -15.02 -7.25 -3.59
C VAL A 135 -15.51 -8.69 -3.45
N HIS A 136 -16.75 -8.89 -2.99
CA HIS A 136 -17.36 -10.22 -2.94
C HIS A 136 -17.42 -10.87 -4.31
N SER A 137 -17.91 -10.12 -5.31
CA SER A 137 -18.03 -10.58 -6.69
C SER A 137 -16.66 -10.97 -7.26
N THR A 138 -15.67 -10.09 -7.15
CA THR A 138 -14.31 -10.35 -7.65
C THR A 138 -13.68 -11.56 -6.96
N LEU A 139 -13.70 -11.62 -5.63
CA LEU A 139 -13.07 -12.72 -4.89
C LEU A 139 -13.75 -14.06 -5.13
N ASN A 140 -15.07 -14.10 -5.25
CA ASN A 140 -15.81 -15.35 -5.45
C ASN A 140 -15.74 -15.87 -6.89
N THR A 141 -15.53 -14.99 -7.88
CA THR A 141 -15.60 -15.36 -9.30
C THR A 141 -14.25 -15.43 -9.99
N LYS A 142 -13.24 -14.68 -9.51
CA LYS A 142 -11.93 -14.54 -10.16
C LYS A 142 -10.76 -15.12 -9.36
N PHE A 143 -11.00 -15.53 -8.12
CA PHE A 143 -9.97 -16.05 -7.22
C PHE A 143 -10.49 -17.24 -6.40
N ILE A 144 -9.55 -17.94 -5.78
CA ILE A 144 -9.80 -18.79 -4.63
C ILE A 144 -9.51 -17.97 -3.37
N PRO A 145 -10.54 -17.48 -2.63
CA PRO A 145 -10.32 -16.66 -1.45
C PRO A 145 -9.99 -17.52 -0.22
N LEU A 146 -8.79 -17.37 0.30
CA LEU A 146 -8.27 -18.04 1.50
C LEU A 146 -8.16 -17.05 2.65
N ARG A 147 -8.75 -17.38 3.79
CA ARG A 147 -8.64 -16.64 5.04
C ARG A 147 -7.94 -17.48 6.10
N ILE A 148 -6.83 -16.96 6.60
CA ILE A 148 -6.05 -17.55 7.68
C ILE A 148 -6.19 -16.66 8.91
N LEU A 149 -6.87 -17.17 9.94
CA LEU A 149 -6.98 -16.49 11.23
C LEU A 149 -5.69 -16.65 12.04
N ASP A 150 -5.46 -15.80 13.04
CA ASP A 150 -4.35 -15.96 13.97
C ASP A 150 -4.41 -17.25 14.80
N SER A 151 -5.59 -17.81 15.02
CA SER A 151 -5.78 -19.13 15.63
C SER A 151 -5.52 -20.30 14.68
N ASN A 152 -5.39 -20.06 13.37
CA ASN A 152 -5.24 -21.10 12.36
C ASN A 152 -3.76 -21.54 12.25
N ALA A 153 -3.51 -22.85 12.30
CA ALA A 153 -2.17 -23.44 12.21
C ALA A 153 -1.48 -23.19 10.86
N ASP A 154 -2.25 -23.06 9.77
CA ASP A 154 -1.71 -22.80 8.44
C ASP A 154 -1.02 -21.44 8.32
N LYS A 155 -1.19 -20.53 9.29
CA LYS A 155 -0.42 -19.27 9.36
C LYS A 155 1.09 -19.50 9.32
N ASN A 156 1.56 -20.62 9.89
CA ASN A 156 2.98 -20.98 9.93
C ASN A 156 3.53 -21.40 8.56
N LYS A 157 2.67 -21.63 7.57
CA LYS A 157 3.06 -21.90 6.18
C LYS A 157 3.43 -20.62 5.41
N PHE A 158 3.18 -19.44 5.99
CA PHE A 158 3.44 -18.15 5.38
C PHE A 158 4.50 -17.38 6.17
N ASN A 159 5.40 -16.70 5.46
CA ASN A 159 6.28 -15.72 6.06
C ASN A 159 5.56 -14.36 6.12
N PHE A 160 5.24 -13.85 7.30
CA PHE A 160 4.61 -12.53 7.48
C PHE A 160 5.04 -11.88 8.79
N SER A 161 5.08 -10.54 8.83
CA SER A 161 5.58 -9.75 9.96
C SER A 161 4.50 -8.99 10.73
N GLY A 162 3.23 -9.13 10.33
CA GLY A 162 2.13 -8.50 11.03
C GLY A 162 0.77 -8.68 10.37
N TYR A 163 -0.27 -8.33 11.12
CA TYR A 163 -1.66 -8.37 10.66
C TYR A 163 -2.17 -6.96 10.26
N PRO A 164 -3.07 -6.87 9.25
CA PRO A 164 -3.35 -7.90 8.26
C PRO A 164 -2.23 -7.99 7.22
N THR A 165 -1.98 -9.20 6.72
CA THR A 165 -1.15 -9.44 5.53
C THR A 165 -2.02 -9.99 4.41
N MET A 166 -1.95 -9.40 3.22
CA MET A 166 -2.66 -9.85 2.03
C MET A 166 -1.65 -10.30 0.97
N ILE A 167 -1.95 -11.38 0.25
CA ILE A 167 -1.05 -11.99 -0.72
C ILE A 167 -1.88 -12.46 -1.92
N VAL A 168 -1.38 -12.25 -3.14
CA VAL A 168 -1.87 -12.96 -4.33
C VAL A 168 -0.82 -13.96 -4.76
N MET A 169 -1.22 -15.18 -5.07
CA MET A 169 -0.32 -16.26 -5.48
C MET A 169 -0.96 -17.17 -6.54
N ASN A 170 -0.12 -17.91 -7.25
CA ASN A 170 -0.58 -18.91 -8.21
C ASN A 170 -1.08 -20.19 -7.51
N ALA A 171 -1.64 -21.12 -8.27
CA ALA A 171 -2.12 -22.42 -7.77
C ALA A 171 -1.01 -23.35 -7.21
N GLY A 172 0.26 -23.06 -7.53
CA GLY A 172 1.43 -23.74 -6.96
C GLY A 172 1.84 -23.22 -5.59
N GLY A 173 1.39 -22.02 -5.21
CA GLY A 173 1.77 -21.33 -3.98
C GLY A 173 2.89 -20.29 -4.16
N SER A 174 3.33 -19.99 -5.39
CA SER A 174 4.30 -18.92 -5.65
C SER A 174 3.61 -17.57 -5.59
N GLU A 175 4.15 -16.66 -4.78
CA GLU A 175 3.59 -15.32 -4.54
C GLU A 175 3.86 -14.38 -5.73
N PHE A 176 2.84 -13.62 -6.12
CA PHE A 176 2.96 -12.54 -7.08
C PHE A 176 3.17 -11.18 -6.41
N THR A 177 2.37 -10.88 -5.40
CA THR A 177 2.41 -9.56 -4.74
C THR A 177 1.83 -9.60 -3.33
N ARG A 178 2.26 -8.63 -2.54
CA ARG A 178 1.72 -8.26 -1.22
C ARG A 178 1.26 -6.80 -1.17
N SER A 179 1.51 -6.03 -2.24
CA SER A 179 1.21 -4.61 -2.34
C SER A 179 -0.26 -4.42 -2.72
N ILE A 180 -1.15 -4.68 -1.77
CA ILE A 180 -2.60 -4.67 -1.98
C ILE A 180 -3.22 -3.54 -1.16
N GLY A 181 -4.07 -2.74 -1.80
CA GLY A 181 -4.73 -1.60 -1.20
C GLY A 181 -5.68 -1.98 -0.06
N ARG A 182 -5.86 -1.07 0.90
CA ARG A 182 -6.71 -1.27 2.10
C ARG A 182 -8.05 -0.51 2.05
N ASN A 183 -8.42 -0.01 0.88
CA ASN A 183 -9.75 0.51 0.56
C ASN A 183 -10.27 -0.21 -0.69
N GLU A 184 -11.58 -0.11 -0.94
CA GLU A 184 -12.26 -0.83 -2.04
C GLU A 184 -11.58 -0.66 -3.41
N SER A 185 -11.38 0.58 -3.87
CA SER A 185 -10.80 0.87 -5.18
C SER A 185 -9.36 0.36 -5.29
N ALA A 186 -8.52 0.64 -4.29
CA ALA A 186 -7.12 0.21 -4.27
C ALA A 186 -6.97 -1.31 -4.16
N PHE A 187 -7.89 -1.97 -3.46
CA PHE A 187 -7.94 -3.41 -3.40
C PHE A 187 -8.23 -4.00 -4.77
N LEU A 188 -9.34 -3.59 -5.41
CA LEU A 188 -9.75 -4.12 -6.72
C LEU A 188 -8.70 -3.86 -7.80
N ASN A 189 -8.13 -2.64 -7.84
CA ASN A 189 -7.09 -2.29 -8.80
C ASN A 189 -5.82 -3.14 -8.64
N ALA A 190 -5.43 -3.43 -7.40
CA ALA A 190 -4.27 -4.28 -7.13
C ALA A 190 -4.50 -5.74 -7.55
N LEU A 191 -5.74 -6.23 -7.51
CA LEU A 191 -6.09 -7.60 -7.87
C LEU A 191 -6.26 -7.81 -9.38
N LYS A 192 -6.70 -6.79 -10.11
CA LYS A 192 -7.05 -6.84 -11.53
C LYS A 192 -6.01 -7.55 -12.43
N PRO A 193 -4.69 -7.35 -12.28
CA PRO A 193 -3.69 -8.04 -13.12
C PRO A 193 -3.63 -9.56 -12.93
N TYR A 194 -4.20 -10.07 -11.85
CA TYR A 194 -4.10 -11.46 -11.44
C TYR A 194 -5.44 -12.21 -11.51
N GLU A 195 -6.49 -11.58 -12.02
CA GLU A 195 -7.80 -12.19 -12.16
C GLU A 195 -7.76 -13.38 -13.14
N LYS A 196 -8.34 -14.51 -12.73
CA LYS A 196 -8.53 -15.67 -13.61
C LYS A 196 -9.94 -16.21 -13.43
N GLU A 197 -10.66 -16.38 -14.53
CA GLU A 197 -11.97 -17.03 -14.50
C GLU A 197 -11.83 -18.55 -14.35
N ALA A 198 -12.78 -19.17 -13.66
CA ALA A 198 -12.84 -20.62 -13.57
C ALA A 198 -13.02 -21.23 -14.98
N GLY A 199 -12.10 -22.08 -15.41
CA GLY A 199 -12.13 -22.72 -16.73
C GLY A 199 -11.53 -21.90 -17.89
N GLY A 200 -10.90 -20.75 -17.60
CA GLY A 200 -10.12 -20.00 -18.59
C GLY A 200 -8.82 -20.72 -18.93
N ASN A 201 -8.78 -21.36 -20.09
CA ASN A 201 -7.62 -22.12 -20.58
C ASN A 201 -6.52 -21.14 -21.04
N ASN A 202 -5.62 -20.75 -20.14
CA ASN A 202 -4.38 -20.06 -20.47
C ASN A 202 -3.21 -20.94 -20.04
N ASP A 203 -2.98 -21.99 -20.82
CA ASP A 203 -1.72 -22.70 -20.86
C ASP A 203 -0.67 -21.76 -21.50
N ASN A 204 -0.01 -21.00 -20.64
CA ASN A 204 1.32 -20.48 -20.90
C ASN A 204 2.04 -20.45 -19.55
N THR A 205 2.26 -21.65 -19.04
CA THR A 205 3.16 -21.90 -17.92
C THR A 205 4.58 -21.93 -18.49
N THR A 206 5.18 -20.76 -18.71
CA THR A 206 6.64 -20.67 -18.61
C THR A 206 6.96 -20.63 -17.13
N ASP A 207 7.27 -21.82 -16.61
CA ASP A 207 8.16 -21.96 -15.46
C ASP A 207 9.50 -21.32 -15.83
N THR A 208 9.67 -20.06 -15.45
CA THR A 208 10.98 -19.42 -15.40
C THR A 208 11.21 -18.99 -13.96
N GLY A 209 11.86 -19.87 -13.20
CA GLY A 209 12.76 -19.43 -12.15
C GLY A 209 13.73 -18.40 -12.73
N GLY A 210 13.60 -17.15 -12.33
CA GLY A 210 14.45 -16.08 -12.79
C GLY A 210 13.99 -14.75 -12.21
N GLY A 211 14.88 -14.08 -11.47
CA GLY A 211 14.64 -12.71 -11.02
C GLY A 211 14.42 -11.80 -12.21
N GLY A 212 13.15 -11.54 -12.52
CA GLY A 212 12.74 -10.55 -13.48
C GLY A 212 12.46 -9.24 -12.76
N THR A 213 13.09 -8.16 -13.19
CA THR A 213 12.66 -6.81 -12.84
C THR A 213 11.30 -6.58 -13.49
N TYR A 214 10.24 -6.64 -12.70
CA TYR A 214 8.89 -6.36 -13.17
C TYR A 214 8.69 -4.84 -13.20
N THR A 215 8.84 -4.22 -14.37
CA THR A 215 8.43 -2.83 -14.57
C THR A 215 6.91 -2.80 -14.71
N TYR A 216 6.24 -2.21 -13.73
CA TYR A 216 4.79 -2.17 -13.66
C TYR A 216 4.30 -0.79 -14.13
N THR A 217 3.80 -0.72 -15.35
CA THR A 217 3.16 0.49 -15.88
C THR A 217 1.67 0.45 -15.50
N GLN A 218 1.31 1.07 -14.39
CA GLN A 218 -0.10 1.22 -13.97
C GLN A 218 -0.73 2.36 -14.78
N THR A 219 -1.78 2.09 -15.56
CA THR A 219 -2.57 3.14 -16.21
C THR A 219 -3.54 3.74 -15.18
N ILE A 220 -3.13 4.85 -14.56
CA ILE A 220 -3.96 5.63 -13.64
C ILE A 220 -4.57 6.78 -14.46
N GLU A 221 -5.89 6.76 -14.67
CA GLU A 221 -6.59 7.92 -15.24
C GLU A 221 -6.57 9.07 -14.22
N GLY A 222 -5.60 9.98 -14.36
CA GLY A 222 -5.45 11.16 -13.51
C GLY A 222 -5.95 12.42 -14.21
N LYS A 223 -6.88 13.15 -13.61
CA LYS A 223 -7.32 14.47 -14.09
C LYS A 223 -6.46 15.55 -13.43
N PHE A 224 -5.83 16.40 -14.22
CA PHE A 224 -5.00 17.50 -13.73
C PHE A 224 -5.78 18.82 -13.75
N ILE A 225 -5.92 19.44 -12.58
CA ILE A 225 -6.70 20.66 -12.36
C ILE A 225 -5.74 21.78 -11.95
N HIS A 226 -5.80 22.93 -12.62
CA HIS A 226 -5.02 24.11 -12.26
C HIS A 226 -5.86 25.07 -11.42
N ASN A 227 -5.55 25.21 -10.13
CA ASN A 227 -6.40 25.91 -9.17
C ASN A 227 -6.21 27.45 -9.16
N GLY A 228 -5.74 28.06 -10.25
CA GLY A 228 -5.57 29.52 -10.41
C GLY A 228 -4.47 30.19 -9.56
N ASN A 229 -4.03 29.54 -8.47
CA ASN A 229 -3.01 30.05 -7.54
C ASN A 229 -1.60 29.48 -7.81
N GLY A 230 -1.33 29.01 -9.03
CA GLY A 230 -0.08 28.36 -9.41
C GLY A 230 0.10 26.95 -8.82
N ARG A 231 -0.99 26.32 -8.37
CA ARG A 231 -1.00 24.96 -7.81
C ARG A 231 -1.75 24.01 -8.74
N TRP A 232 -1.18 22.83 -8.91
CA TRP A 232 -1.78 21.75 -9.66
C TRP A 232 -2.30 20.67 -8.70
N GLU A 233 -3.47 20.14 -8.99
CA GLU A 233 -4.02 18.97 -8.32
C GLU A 233 -4.18 17.85 -9.35
N MET A 234 -3.70 16.66 -9.01
CA MET A 234 -3.96 15.45 -9.76
C MET A 234 -5.01 14.63 -9.00
N GLU A 235 -6.18 14.49 -9.59
CA GLU A 235 -7.20 13.56 -9.09
C GLU A 235 -6.64 12.14 -9.19
N THR A 236 -6.56 11.42 -8.07
CA THR A 236 -6.13 10.03 -8.06
C THR A 236 -7.35 9.10 -8.05
N PRO A 237 -7.25 7.87 -8.57
CA PRO A 237 -8.30 6.85 -8.49
C PRO A 237 -8.67 6.47 -7.05
N TYR A 238 -7.91 6.95 -6.06
CA TYR A 238 -8.07 6.68 -4.64
C TYR A 238 -8.81 7.82 -3.92
N GLY A 239 -9.25 8.86 -4.63
CA GLY A 239 -10.05 9.97 -4.08
C GLY A 239 -9.27 10.94 -3.19
N GLU A 240 -7.97 10.69 -3.01
CA GLU A 240 -7.04 11.64 -2.41
C GLU A 240 -6.37 12.39 -3.56
N ASN A 241 -6.71 13.66 -3.74
CA ASN A 241 -6.06 14.48 -4.75
C ASN A 241 -4.59 14.68 -4.37
N GLU A 242 -3.69 14.51 -5.33
CA GLU A 242 -2.26 14.73 -5.17
C GLU A 242 -1.91 16.17 -5.54
N GLU A 243 -1.28 16.90 -4.62
CA GLU A 243 -0.73 18.22 -4.94
C GLU A 243 0.55 18.09 -5.78
N CYS A 244 0.56 18.81 -6.89
CA CYS A 244 1.67 18.87 -7.83
C CYS A 244 2.26 20.29 -7.88
N GLU A 245 3.59 20.38 -7.92
CA GLU A 245 4.30 21.62 -8.23
C GLU A 245 4.67 21.68 -9.71
N GLU A 246 4.48 22.85 -10.32
CA GLU A 246 4.95 23.09 -11.68
C GLU A 246 6.45 23.37 -11.68
N ILE A 247 7.20 22.53 -12.38
CA ILE A 247 8.65 22.61 -12.50
C ILE A 247 9.05 23.41 -13.74
N LYS A 248 8.35 23.15 -14.85
CA LYS A 248 8.65 23.76 -16.14
C LYS A 248 7.44 23.72 -17.04
N ARG A 249 7.23 24.77 -17.81
CA ARG A 249 6.21 24.84 -18.86
C ARG A 249 6.84 25.04 -20.22
N SER A 250 6.25 24.39 -21.20
CA SER A 250 6.52 24.58 -22.62
C SER A 250 5.20 24.64 -23.37
N ASP A 251 5.26 24.98 -24.66
CA ASP A 251 4.08 25.05 -25.51
C ASP A 251 3.36 23.71 -25.66
N ARG A 252 4.05 22.59 -25.41
CA ARG A 252 3.52 21.23 -25.62
C ARG A 252 3.24 20.47 -24.33
N TYR A 253 4.05 20.69 -23.28
CA TYR A 253 3.92 20.01 -21.99
C TYR A 253 4.19 20.94 -20.80
N ILE A 254 3.50 20.64 -19.72
CA ILE A 254 3.67 21.17 -18.38
C ILE A 254 4.29 20.03 -17.56
N ILE A 255 5.51 20.25 -17.08
CA ILE A 255 6.21 19.32 -16.22
C ILE A 255 5.82 19.60 -14.78
N LEU A 256 5.14 18.64 -14.19
CA LEU A 256 4.70 18.64 -12.81
C LEU A 256 5.54 17.68 -11.99
N ARG A 257 5.66 17.95 -10.69
CA ARG A 257 6.26 17.03 -9.73
C ARG A 257 5.29 16.81 -8.57
N SER A 258 4.98 15.55 -8.29
CA SER A 258 4.19 15.18 -7.10
C SER A 258 4.93 15.63 -5.85
N ARG A 259 4.20 16.24 -4.92
CA ARG A 259 4.77 16.66 -3.63
C ARG A 259 4.89 15.49 -2.66
N SER A 260 4.01 14.49 -2.74
CA SER A 260 4.05 13.34 -1.85
C SER A 260 5.25 12.43 -2.12
N ASN A 261 5.47 12.07 -3.39
CA ASN A 261 6.43 11.04 -3.78
C ASN A 261 7.54 11.54 -4.71
N GLY A 262 7.47 12.77 -5.22
CA GLY A 262 8.51 13.37 -6.05
C GLY A 262 8.51 12.90 -7.51
N THR A 263 7.52 12.11 -7.93
CA THR A 263 7.37 11.63 -9.31
C THR A 263 7.12 12.79 -10.27
N TYR A 264 7.75 12.74 -11.45
CA TYR A 264 7.53 13.75 -12.49
C TYR A 264 6.46 13.30 -13.48
N TYR A 265 5.60 14.24 -13.86
CA TYR A 265 4.56 14.06 -14.88
C TYR A 265 4.75 15.11 -15.97
N ALA A 266 4.65 14.71 -17.23
CA ALA A 266 4.53 15.61 -18.36
C ALA A 266 3.07 15.63 -18.80
N VAL A 267 2.35 16.68 -18.41
CA VAL A 267 0.95 16.88 -18.75
C VAL A 267 0.87 17.71 -20.02
N PRO A 268 0.11 17.31 -21.04
CA PRO A 268 0.01 18.10 -22.27
C PRO A 268 -0.61 19.46 -21.97
N SER A 269 -0.20 20.51 -22.69
CA SER A 269 -0.74 21.88 -22.52
C SER A 269 -2.20 22.02 -23.02
N GLU A 270 -2.65 21.05 -23.81
CA GLU A 270 -4.00 20.84 -24.34
C GLU A 270 -4.40 19.36 -24.16
N ASN A 271 -5.59 18.96 -24.63
CA ASN A 271 -6.00 17.55 -24.59
C ASN A 271 -5.00 16.68 -25.36
N GLY A 272 -4.45 15.66 -24.71
CA GLY A 272 -3.41 14.83 -25.29
C GLY A 272 -2.94 13.71 -24.36
N LYS A 273 -1.84 13.06 -24.70
CA LYS A 273 -1.23 12.03 -23.87
C LYS A 273 -0.36 12.66 -22.79
N ALA A 274 -0.45 12.18 -21.56
CA ALA A 274 0.49 12.53 -20.51
C ALA A 274 1.64 11.52 -20.47
N TYR A 275 2.69 11.83 -19.70
CA TYR A 275 3.78 10.91 -19.46
C TYR A 275 4.19 10.96 -17.99
N VAL A 276 4.70 9.85 -17.48
CA VAL A 276 5.26 9.74 -16.13
C VAL A 276 6.74 9.37 -16.23
N TYR A 277 7.58 9.92 -15.36
CA TYR A 277 9.00 9.63 -15.34
C TYR A 277 9.30 8.47 -14.38
N VAL A 278 9.71 7.33 -14.94
CA VAL A 278 10.02 6.10 -14.21
C VAL A 278 11.39 5.60 -14.69
N ASP A 279 12.29 5.25 -13.75
CA ASP A 279 13.59 4.65 -14.03
C ASP A 279 14.43 5.34 -15.14
N GLY A 280 14.40 6.67 -15.16
CA GLY A 280 15.19 7.47 -16.08
C GLY A 280 14.55 7.73 -17.45
N LYS A 281 13.33 7.22 -17.69
CA LYS A 281 12.61 7.35 -18.96
C LYS A 281 11.20 7.92 -18.77
N TRP A 282 10.71 8.56 -19.82
CA TRP A 282 9.31 8.97 -19.91
C TRP A 282 8.48 7.81 -20.45
N GLU A 283 7.54 7.32 -19.64
CA GLU A 283 6.57 6.31 -20.03
C GLU A 283 5.23 6.96 -20.30
N GLU A 284 4.52 6.50 -21.34
CA GLU A 284 3.22 7.04 -21.70
C GLU A 284 2.20 6.79 -20.58
N HIS A 285 1.58 7.88 -20.15
CA HIS A 285 0.48 7.92 -19.22
C HIS A 285 -0.78 8.32 -20.02
N SER A 286 -1.96 7.87 -19.61
CA SER A 286 -3.21 7.96 -20.40
C SER A 286 -3.56 9.36 -20.96
N THR A 287 -4.57 9.42 -21.83
CA THR A 287 -5.16 10.67 -22.32
C THR A 287 -5.68 11.54 -21.17
N VAL A 288 -5.20 12.78 -21.08
CA VAL A 288 -5.61 13.77 -20.07
C VAL A 288 -6.54 14.79 -20.70
N SER A 289 -7.64 15.10 -20.00
CA SER A 289 -8.45 16.29 -20.26
C SER A 289 -7.95 17.43 -19.36
N VAL A 290 -7.45 18.50 -19.96
CA VAL A 290 -6.98 19.68 -19.23
C VAL A 290 -8.15 20.63 -19.07
N GLN A 291 -8.72 20.72 -17.86
CA GLN A 291 -9.69 21.78 -17.55
C GLN A 291 -8.90 23.00 -17.03
N ARG A 292 -8.95 24.08 -17.80
CA ARG A 292 -8.43 25.41 -17.40
C ARG A 292 -9.39 26.10 -16.46
#